data_AF-A0AAV2PXZ7-F1
#
_entry.id   AF-A0AAV2PXZ7-F1
#
_cell.length_a   1.000
_cell.length_b   1.000
_cell.length_c   1.000
_cell.angle_alpha   90.00
_cell.angle_beta   90.00
_cell.angle_gamma   90.00
#
_symmetry.space_group_name_H-M   'P 1'
#
loop_
_entity.id
_entity.type
_entity.pdbx_description
1 polymer ?
#
loop_
_entity_poly.entity_id
_entity_poly.type
_entity_poly.pdbx_seq_one_letter_code
_entity_poly.pdbx_strand_id
1 'polypeptide(L)'
;RYQSLTAHKVHIGKTCTPLGIVTHELCHALGLYHEHQRSDRDEYLAINLDNIRVGYNSEFKKKRDEQFSIPFDLTSIMHYSVKVFSKNEKKTLITKNPMDMELIDRMTSQIKGLTYRDKHLINKIYK
;
A
#
# COMPACT_ATOMS: atom_id res chain seq x y z
N ARG A 1 13.80 7.46 -28.95
CA ARG A 1 13.30 7.27 -27.57
C ARG A 1 14.20 6.24 -26.88
N TYR A 2 15.29 6.68 -26.27
CA TYR A 2 16.08 5.84 -25.36
C TYR A 2 15.81 6.36 -23.96
N GLN A 3 14.86 5.75 -23.24
CA GLN A 3 14.87 5.86 -21.79
C GLN A 3 16.05 5.03 -21.31
N SER A 4 16.91 5.65 -20.51
CA SER A 4 18.03 4.99 -19.85
C SER A 4 17.52 3.73 -19.15
N LEU A 5 18.02 2.56 -19.54
CA LEU A 5 17.78 1.28 -18.85
C LEU A 5 18.56 1.28 -17.54
N THR A 6 18.20 2.14 -16.61
CA THR A 6 18.72 2.07 -15.24
C THR A 6 18.09 0.88 -14.54
N ALA A 7 18.90 0.05 -13.88
CA ALA A 7 18.40 -1.06 -13.08
C ALA A 7 17.39 -0.54 -12.02
N HIS A 8 16.17 -1.08 -12.04
CA HIS A 8 15.19 -0.85 -10.97
C HIS A 8 15.60 -1.71 -9.77
N LYS A 9 16.29 -1.10 -8.80
CA LYS A 9 16.79 -1.83 -7.62
C LYS A 9 15.64 -2.17 -6.69
N VAL A 10 15.33 -3.45 -6.59
CA VAL A 10 14.43 -4.00 -5.58
C VAL A 10 15.24 -4.31 -4.31
N HIS A 11 14.86 -3.73 -3.18
CA HIS A 11 15.58 -3.89 -1.91
C HIS A 11 14.89 -4.94 -1.04
N ILE A 12 15.49 -6.13 -0.95
CA ILE A 12 15.00 -7.22 -0.09
C ILE A 12 15.93 -7.31 1.12
N GLY A 13 15.47 -6.86 2.29
CA GLY A 13 16.22 -6.97 3.55
C GLY A 13 16.32 -8.42 4.06
N LYS A 14 17.21 -8.67 5.03
CA LYS A 14 17.41 -10.02 5.63
C LYS A 14 16.14 -10.64 6.25
N THR A 15 15.16 -9.81 6.63
CA THR A 15 13.86 -10.23 7.18
C THR A 15 12.73 -10.23 6.14
N CYS A 16 13.02 -9.88 4.88
CA CYS A 16 12.06 -9.75 3.78
C CYS A 16 11.94 -11.03 2.93
N THR A 17 12.30 -12.19 3.49
CA THR A 17 12.21 -13.50 2.85
C THR A 17 10.80 -14.12 2.77
N PRO A 18 9.78 -13.71 3.57
CA PRO A 18 8.42 -14.18 3.36
C PRO A 18 7.93 -13.83 1.95
N LEU A 19 7.31 -14.80 1.28
CA LEU A 19 6.78 -14.66 -0.09
C LEU A 19 5.93 -13.40 -0.28
N GLY A 20 5.15 -13.03 0.75
CA GLY A 20 4.33 -11.83 0.73
C GLY A 20 5.13 -10.53 0.60
N ILE A 21 6.26 -10.40 1.29
CA ILE A 21 7.11 -9.20 1.23
C ILE A 21 7.79 -9.11 -0.14
N VAL A 22 8.34 -10.21 -0.64
CA VAL A 22 8.92 -10.24 -2.00
C VAL A 22 7.87 -9.86 -3.04
N THR A 23 6.64 -10.35 -2.88
CA THR A 23 5.52 -10.03 -3.79
C THR A 23 5.15 -8.55 -3.73
N HIS A 24 5.14 -7.93 -2.55
CA HIS A 24 4.92 -6.50 -2.36
C HIS A 24 5.97 -5.65 -3.10
N GLU A 25 7.26 -5.98 -2.92
CA GLU A 25 8.34 -5.26 -3.59
C GLU A 25 8.31 -5.44 -5.12
N LEU A 26 7.93 -6.62 -5.61
CA LEU A 26 7.71 -6.85 -7.04
C LEU A 26 6.54 -6.01 -7.58
N CYS A 27 5.48 -5.78 -6.80
CA CYS A 27 4.39 -4.91 -7.22
C CYS A 27 4.84 -3.46 -7.40
N HIS A 28 5.73 -2.95 -6.53
CA HIS A 28 6.36 -1.65 -6.76
C HIS A 28 7.16 -1.61 -8.07
N ALA A 29 7.92 -2.66 -8.37
CA ALA A 29 8.65 -2.76 -9.64
C ALA A 29 7.72 -2.81 -10.87
N LEU A 30 6.50 -3.35 -10.71
CA LEU A 30 5.42 -3.35 -11.71
C LEU A 30 4.63 -2.04 -11.77
N GLY A 31 5.00 -1.03 -10.97
CA GLY A 31 4.42 0.31 -11.02
C GLY A 31 3.25 0.56 -10.06
N LEU A 32 2.98 -0.35 -9.11
CA LEU A 32 1.96 -0.13 -8.10
C LEU A 32 2.50 0.78 -6.98
N TYR A 33 1.68 1.76 -6.58
CA TYR A 33 1.87 2.52 -5.35
C TYR A 33 1.15 1.84 -4.18
N HIS A 34 1.38 2.32 -2.96
CA HIS A 34 0.61 1.84 -1.83
C HIS A 34 -0.86 2.21 -1.96
N GLU A 35 -1.75 1.32 -1.53
CA GLU A 35 -3.18 1.49 -1.68
C GLU A 35 -3.69 2.77 -0.96
N HIS A 36 -3.13 3.11 0.21
CA HIS A 36 -3.46 4.34 0.93
C HIS A 36 -3.00 5.63 0.22
N GLN A 37 -2.22 5.54 -0.85
CA GLN A 37 -1.76 6.68 -1.64
C GLN A 37 -2.67 6.98 -2.84
N ARG A 38 -3.72 6.18 -3.08
CA ARG A 38 -4.68 6.45 -4.16
C ARG A 38 -5.36 7.81 -4.00
N SER A 39 -5.79 8.40 -5.10
CA SER A 39 -6.48 9.70 -5.10
C SER A 39 -7.82 9.66 -4.36
N ASP A 40 -8.53 8.52 -4.38
CA ASP A 40 -9.84 8.27 -3.76
C ASP A 40 -9.77 7.79 -2.30
N ARG A 41 -8.58 7.58 -1.74
CA ARG A 41 -8.39 6.95 -0.42
C ARG A 41 -9.15 7.63 0.74
N ASP A 42 -9.48 8.91 0.64
CA ASP A 42 -10.20 9.63 1.70
C ASP A 42 -11.70 9.26 1.80
N GLU A 43 -12.25 8.55 0.79
CA GLU A 43 -13.58 7.96 0.84
C GLU A 43 -13.63 6.71 1.74
N TYR A 44 -12.48 6.04 1.91
CA TYR A 44 -12.36 4.77 2.62
C TYR A 44 -11.58 4.90 3.93
N LEU A 45 -10.65 5.84 4.02
CA LEU A 45 -9.71 6.00 5.12
C LEU A 45 -9.57 7.45 5.58
N ALA A 46 -9.08 7.61 6.80
CA ALA A 46 -8.56 8.86 7.34
C ALA A 46 -7.15 8.61 7.87
N ILE A 47 -6.24 9.56 7.64
CA ILE A 47 -4.88 9.52 8.17
C ILE A 47 -4.82 10.38 9.43
N ASN A 48 -4.42 9.77 10.54
CA ASN A 48 -4.20 10.48 11.80
C ASN A 48 -2.73 10.95 11.89
N LEU A 49 -2.48 12.17 11.41
CA LEU A 49 -1.16 12.82 11.42
C LEU A 49 -0.60 12.99 12.84
N ASP A 50 -1.46 13.12 13.86
CA ASP A 50 -1.02 13.27 15.25
C ASP A 50 -0.37 12.00 15.78
N ASN A 51 -0.66 10.83 15.21
CA ASN A 51 -0.01 9.57 15.59
C ASN A 51 1.25 9.28 14.79
N ILE A 52 1.56 10.04 13.74
CA ILE A 52 2.70 9.78 12.84
C ILE A 52 3.99 10.39 13.42
N ARG A 53 5.09 9.65 13.32
CA ARG A 53 6.44 10.12 13.68
C ARG A 53 6.83 11.35 12.84
N VAL A 54 7.47 12.33 13.49
CA VAL A 54 7.99 13.53 12.81
C VAL A 54 8.91 13.11 11.66
N GLY A 55 8.73 13.72 10.49
CA GLY A 55 9.50 13.43 9.28
C GLY A 55 8.85 12.43 8.31
N TYR A 56 7.82 11.67 8.73
CA TYR A 56 7.19 10.64 7.89
C TYR A 56 5.91 11.08 7.18
N ASN A 57 5.48 12.34 7.33
CA ASN A 57 4.25 12.84 6.71
C ASN A 57 4.25 12.73 5.17
N SER A 58 5.41 12.72 4.52
CA SER A 58 5.55 12.51 3.08
C SER A 58 5.05 11.15 2.61
N GLU A 59 5.18 10.11 3.44
CA GLU A 59 4.82 8.72 3.10
C GLU A 59 3.31 8.52 2.96
N PHE A 60 2.52 9.49 3.45
CA PHE A 60 1.06 9.47 3.40
C PHE A 60 0.48 10.38 2.30
N LYS A 61 1.34 11.04 1.51
CA LYS A 61 0.89 11.85 0.37
C LYS A 61 0.25 10.97 -0.69
N LYS A 62 -0.87 11.45 -1.25
CA LYS A 62 -1.50 10.85 -2.42
C LYS A 62 -0.53 10.88 -3.60
N LYS A 63 -0.60 9.86 -4.45
CA LYS A 63 0.09 9.79 -5.73
C LYS A 63 -0.92 10.06 -6.84
N ARG A 64 -0.42 10.50 -7.99
CA ARG A 64 -1.22 10.49 -9.22
C ARG A 64 -1.34 9.04 -9.67
N ASP A 65 -2.55 8.51 -9.65
CA ASP A 65 -2.87 7.14 -9.99
C ASP A 65 -3.91 7.07 -11.11
N GLU A 66 -3.85 5.99 -11.90
CA GLU A 66 -4.93 5.57 -12.79
C GLU A 66 -5.61 4.36 -12.16
N GLN A 67 -6.84 4.52 -11.73
CA GLN A 67 -7.56 3.49 -10.97
C GLN A 67 -8.20 2.43 -11.86
N PHE A 68 -8.30 2.66 -13.17
CA PHE A 68 -8.95 1.77 -14.15
C PHE A 68 -10.35 1.27 -13.73
N SER A 69 -11.10 2.11 -13.00
CA SER A 69 -12.40 1.77 -12.38
C SER A 69 -12.35 0.59 -11.42
N ILE A 70 -11.17 0.30 -10.85
CA ILE A 70 -10.96 -0.74 -9.84
C ILE A 70 -11.24 -0.13 -8.46
N PRO A 71 -12.20 -0.69 -7.70
CA PRO A 71 -12.51 -0.22 -6.35
C PRO A 71 -11.32 -0.32 -5.39
N PHE A 72 -11.29 0.55 -4.39
CA PHE A 72 -10.31 0.53 -3.31
C PHE A 72 -10.26 -0.82 -2.59
N ASP A 73 -9.06 -1.31 -2.26
CA ASP A 73 -8.84 -2.60 -1.63
C ASP A 73 -8.14 -2.48 -0.26
N LEU A 74 -8.95 -2.46 0.81
CA LEU A 74 -8.48 -2.47 2.20
C LEU A 74 -7.59 -3.69 2.55
N THR A 75 -7.60 -4.73 1.72
CA THR A 75 -6.86 -5.98 1.93
C THR A 75 -5.72 -6.17 0.94
N SER A 76 -5.45 -5.18 0.08
CA SER A 76 -4.36 -5.22 -0.90
C SER A 76 -3.03 -5.55 -0.22
N ILE A 77 -2.19 -6.32 -0.92
CA ILE A 77 -0.81 -6.53 -0.48
C ILE A 77 -0.03 -5.20 -0.42
N MET A 78 -0.46 -4.19 -1.16
CA MET A 78 0.11 -2.85 -1.21
C MET A 78 -0.44 -1.91 -0.13
N HIS A 79 -1.32 -2.39 0.74
CA HIS A 79 -1.85 -1.59 1.82
C HIS A 79 -0.90 -1.55 3.01
N TYR A 80 -0.59 -0.35 3.50
CA TYR A 80 0.17 -0.19 4.74
C TYR A 80 -0.55 -0.72 5.97
N SER A 81 0.23 -1.19 6.95
CA SER A 81 -0.33 -1.55 8.25
C SER A 81 -0.96 -0.35 8.95
N VAL A 82 -2.00 -0.58 9.73
CA VAL A 82 -2.76 0.52 10.36
C VAL A 82 -1.97 1.32 11.40
N LYS A 83 -0.80 0.84 11.84
CA LYS A 83 0.11 1.50 12.78
C LYS A 83 1.44 1.91 12.15
N VAL A 84 1.55 1.87 10.82
CA VAL A 84 2.79 2.23 10.12
C VAL A 84 3.26 3.63 10.53
N PHE A 85 4.56 3.77 10.80
CA PHE A 85 5.19 5.00 11.30
C PHE A 85 4.54 5.63 12.54
N SER A 86 3.84 4.84 13.36
CA SER A 86 3.25 5.33 14.61
C SER A 86 4.32 5.73 15.62
N LYS A 87 4.10 6.87 16.30
CA LYS A 87 4.97 7.35 17.38
C LYS A 87 4.55 6.88 18.77
N ASN A 88 3.37 6.27 18.89
CA ASN A 88 2.72 5.96 20.17
C ASN A 88 1.93 4.65 20.16
N GLU A 89 2.23 3.74 19.23
CA GLU A 89 1.54 2.46 19.01
C GLU A 89 0.03 2.58 18.70
N LYS A 90 -0.48 3.80 18.51
CA LYS A 90 -1.84 4.07 18.05
C LYS A 90 -1.90 4.04 16.53
N LYS A 91 -3.10 3.78 16.02
CA LYS A 91 -3.39 3.67 14.58
C LYS A 91 -3.15 5.01 13.86
N THR A 92 -2.41 4.97 12.76
CA THR A 92 -2.16 6.08 11.85
C THR A 92 -3.12 6.07 10.66
N LEU A 93 -3.67 4.90 10.30
CA LEU A 93 -4.73 4.73 9.30
C LEU A 93 -6.02 4.26 9.98
N ILE A 94 -7.11 4.98 9.73
CA ILE A 94 -8.44 4.72 10.32
C ILE A 94 -9.43 4.54 9.17
N THR A 95 -10.14 3.41 9.11
CA THR A 95 -11.21 3.19 8.12
C THR A 95 -12.41 4.08 8.43
N LYS A 96 -13.08 4.55 7.38
CA LYS A 96 -14.33 5.32 7.51
C LYS A 96 -15.46 4.46 8.07
N ASN A 97 -15.52 3.20 7.66
CA ASN A 97 -16.40 2.20 8.26
C ASN A 97 -15.66 1.47 9.39
N PRO A 98 -16.08 1.62 10.67
CA PRO A 98 -15.39 1.00 11.80
C PRO A 98 -15.37 -0.54 11.76
N MET A 99 -16.33 -1.17 11.08
CA MET A 99 -16.38 -2.64 10.96
C MET A 99 -15.20 -3.19 10.16
N ASP A 100 -14.61 -2.38 9.27
CA ASP A 100 -13.48 -2.80 8.45
C ASP A 100 -12.14 -2.74 9.20
N MET A 101 -12.09 -2.10 10.39
CA MET A 101 -10.85 -1.89 11.14
C MET A 101 -10.16 -3.19 11.54
N GLU A 102 -10.91 -4.22 11.92
CA GLU A 102 -10.34 -5.51 12.30
C GLU A 102 -9.81 -6.26 11.08
N LEU A 103 -10.54 -6.17 9.96
CA LEU A 103 -10.16 -6.81 8.71
C LEU A 103 -8.83 -6.27 8.19
N ILE A 104 -8.71 -4.95 8.06
CA ILE A 104 -7.49 -4.30 7.54
C ILE A 104 -6.29 -4.57 8.46
N ASP A 105 -6.46 -4.51 9.78
CA ASP A 105 -5.38 -4.75 10.76
C ASP A 105 -4.84 -6.17 10.63
N ARG A 106 -5.74 -7.16 10.54
CA ARG A 106 -5.39 -8.58 10.36
C ARG A 106 -4.71 -8.83 9.01
N MET A 107 -5.25 -8.28 7.93
CA MET A 107 -4.79 -8.58 6.57
C MET A 107 -3.43 -7.95 6.27
N THR A 108 -3.24 -6.68 6.66
CA THR A 108 -1.99 -5.95 6.46
C THR A 108 -0.86 -6.49 7.34
N SER A 109 -1.17 -7.11 8.48
CA SER A 109 -0.17 -7.77 9.35
C SER A 109 0.29 -9.13 8.83
N GLN A 110 -0.54 -9.83 8.05
CA GLN A 110 -0.24 -11.20 7.59
C GLN A 110 0.38 -11.27 6.19
N ILE A 111 0.20 -10.23 5.35
CA ILE A 111 0.75 -10.11 3.98
C ILE A 111 0.73 -11.46 3.22
N LYS A 112 -0.47 -12.01 3.02
CA LYS A 112 -0.66 -13.39 2.53
C LYS A 112 -0.41 -13.57 1.03
N GLY A 113 -0.53 -12.52 0.23
CA GLY A 113 -0.35 -12.56 -1.22
C GLY A 113 -1.28 -11.59 -1.95
N LEU A 114 -1.22 -11.60 -3.27
CA LEU A 114 -2.01 -10.72 -4.14
C LEU A 114 -3.51 -10.98 -4.01
N THR A 115 -4.28 -9.91 -3.83
CA THR A 115 -5.74 -9.96 -3.93
C THR A 115 -6.19 -10.09 -5.39
N TYR A 116 -7.49 -10.29 -5.60
CA TYR A 116 -8.08 -10.23 -6.94
C TYR A 116 -7.85 -8.85 -7.59
N ARG A 117 -7.98 -7.76 -6.81
CA ARG A 117 -7.85 -6.39 -7.31
C ARG A 117 -6.40 -6.04 -7.63
N ASP A 118 -5.44 -6.52 -6.84
CA ASP A 118 -4.00 -6.39 -7.18
C ASP A 118 -3.70 -7.01 -8.56
N LYS A 119 -4.16 -8.26 -8.77
CA LYS A 119 -3.98 -8.97 -10.05
C LYS A 119 -4.73 -8.27 -11.19
N HIS A 120 -5.93 -7.77 -10.93
CA HIS A 120 -6.72 -7.09 -11.95
C HIS A 120 -6.07 -5.77 -12.38
N LEU A 121 -5.53 -5.01 -11.43
CA LEU A 121 -4.80 -3.77 -11.70
C LEU A 121 -3.54 -4.02 -12.52
N ILE A 122 -2.70 -4.98 -12.12
CA ILE A 122 -1.51 -5.37 -12.89
C ILE A 122 -1.89 -5.77 -14.32
N ASN A 123 -2.93 -6.58 -14.47
CA ASN A 123 -3.42 -6.97 -15.80
C ASN A 123 -3.97 -5.80 -16.62
N LYS A 124 -4.47 -4.73 -16.01
CA LYS A 124 -4.94 -3.53 -16.73
C LYS A 124 -3.78 -2.62 -17.13
N ILE A 125 -2.71 -2.55 -16.34
CA ILE A 125 -1.51 -1.76 -16.64
C ILE A 125 -0.74 -2.34 -17.84
N TYR A 126 -0.74 -3.68 -17.99
CA TYR A 126 0.09 -4.39 -18.97
C TYR A 126 -0.68 -5.08 -20.12
N LYS A 127 -1.95 -4.74 -20.34
CA LYS A 127 -2.75 -5.19 -21.49
C LYS A 127 -3.17 -4.01 -22.35
#